data_AF-K9B1C8-F1
#
_entry.id   AF-K9B1C8-F1
#
_cell.length_a   1.000
_cell.length_b   1.000
_cell.length_c   1.000
_cell.angle_alpha   90.00
_cell.angle_beta   90.00
_cell.angle_gamma   90.00
#
_symmetry.space_group_name_H-M   'P 1'
#
loop_
_entity.id
_entity.type
_entity.pdbx_description
1 polymer ?
#
loop_
_entity_poly.entity_id
_entity_poly.type
_entity_poly.pdbx_seq_one_letter_code
_entity_poly.pdbx_strand_id
1 'polypeptide(L)'
;MKFKVFSLIFMCFSYITIGYAKTNNYLMSNDIIPNHNPQLTGSYPSIKGSQFKEINNSIFKFITTNFDREDEGYPTEISFENLFQNEEILSFSINYNISNSTERYFNKYYTLSLSNKKELNLSEYLKDKKISQYDVLKKINSFILPCLSVKKPLPDYCADMTLQSLIENKKRVAYSDISSFFIKDNSDIGVGIDSNKFTTTFIYNIKSKNIVLN
;
A
#
# COMPACT_ATOMS: atom_id res chain seq x y z
N MET A 1 -30.61 -38.96 -65.65
CA MET A 1 -30.30 -37.89 -64.67
C MET A 1 -30.51 -38.43 -63.27
N LYS A 2 -29.45 -38.62 -62.49
CA LYS A 2 -29.52 -38.97 -61.06
C LYS A 2 -28.48 -38.18 -60.28
N PHE A 3 -28.93 -37.67 -59.14
CA PHE A 3 -28.37 -36.61 -58.32
C PHE A 3 -27.02 -36.94 -57.67
N LYS A 4 -26.12 -35.95 -57.63
CA LYS A 4 -24.97 -35.92 -56.70
C LYS A 4 -25.46 -35.43 -55.33
N VAL A 5 -25.26 -36.23 -54.29
CA VAL A 5 -25.41 -35.80 -52.89
C VAL A 5 -24.01 -35.51 -52.37
N PHE A 6 -23.69 -34.23 -52.19
CA PHE A 6 -22.52 -33.81 -51.41
C PHE A 6 -22.93 -33.78 -49.94
N SER A 7 -22.40 -34.70 -49.14
CA SER A 7 -22.54 -34.67 -47.69
C SER A 7 -21.56 -33.64 -47.12
N LEU A 8 -22.09 -32.52 -46.62
CA LEU A 8 -21.31 -31.54 -45.85
C LEU A 8 -21.36 -31.95 -44.38
N ILE A 9 -20.27 -32.52 -43.88
CA ILE A 9 -20.09 -32.77 -42.44
C ILE A 9 -19.74 -31.43 -41.80
N PHE A 10 -20.72 -30.79 -41.16
CA PHE A 10 -20.54 -29.57 -40.39
C PHE A 10 -20.06 -29.96 -38.98
N MET A 11 -18.74 -30.04 -38.77
CA MET A 11 -18.16 -30.14 -37.42
C MET A 11 -18.29 -28.78 -36.73
N CYS A 12 -19.33 -28.62 -35.91
CA CYS A 12 -19.42 -27.51 -34.97
C CYS A 12 -18.36 -27.69 -33.86
N PHE A 13 -17.15 -27.19 -34.09
CA PHE A 13 -16.24 -26.87 -32.99
C PHE A 13 -16.77 -25.61 -32.30
N SER A 14 -17.59 -25.80 -31.27
CA SER A 14 -17.90 -24.74 -30.31
C SER A 14 -16.64 -24.44 -29.50
N TYR A 15 -15.82 -23.52 -30.02
CA TYR A 15 -14.83 -22.82 -29.21
C TYR A 15 -15.59 -22.00 -28.18
N ILE A 16 -15.74 -22.54 -26.97
CA ILE A 16 -16.11 -21.75 -25.80
C ILE A 16 -14.90 -20.87 -25.53
N THR A 17 -14.89 -19.67 -26.12
CA THR A 17 -13.97 -18.63 -25.68
C THR A 17 -14.40 -18.26 -24.27
N ILE A 18 -13.71 -18.81 -23.27
CA ILE A 18 -13.75 -18.28 -21.91
C ILE A 18 -13.07 -16.91 -22.00
N GLY A 19 -13.84 -15.91 -22.41
CA GLY A 19 -13.46 -14.53 -22.29
C GLY A 19 -13.37 -14.24 -20.80
N TYR A 20 -12.17 -14.27 -20.23
CA TYR A 20 -11.91 -13.64 -18.95
C TYR A 20 -12.22 -12.16 -19.16
N ALA A 21 -13.44 -11.76 -18.83
CA ALA A 21 -13.78 -10.34 -18.72
C ALA A 21 -12.73 -9.73 -17.79
N LYS A 22 -11.90 -8.83 -18.34
CA LYS A 22 -10.89 -8.11 -17.57
C LYS A 22 -11.66 -7.33 -16.51
N THR A 23 -11.73 -7.87 -15.29
CA THR A 23 -12.34 -7.16 -14.18
C THR A 23 -11.45 -5.97 -13.93
N ASN A 24 -11.90 -4.79 -14.35
CA ASN A 24 -11.22 -3.54 -14.11
C ASN A 24 -11.28 -3.26 -12.60
N ASN A 25 -10.29 -3.79 -11.87
CA ASN A 25 -10.12 -3.62 -10.44
C ASN A 25 -9.40 -2.28 -10.22
N TYR A 26 -10.11 -1.16 -10.39
CA TYR A 26 -9.59 0.18 -10.13
C TYR A 26 -10.13 0.73 -8.81
N LEU A 27 -9.40 1.71 -8.25
CA LEU A 27 -9.82 2.44 -7.06
C LEU A 27 -10.89 3.47 -7.42
N MET A 28 -11.95 3.50 -6.63
CA MET A 28 -13.01 4.50 -6.66
C MET A 28 -12.82 5.45 -5.49
N SER A 29 -12.97 6.75 -5.74
CA SER A 29 -13.00 7.76 -4.70
C SER A 29 -14.36 7.76 -4.01
N ASN A 30 -14.36 7.82 -2.67
CA ASN A 30 -15.56 8.01 -1.86
C ASN A 30 -15.31 9.22 -0.97
N ASP A 31 -16.12 10.25 -1.15
CA ASP A 31 -16.03 11.46 -0.34
C ASP A 31 -16.44 11.15 1.10
N ILE A 32 -15.72 11.74 2.06
CA ILE A 32 -16.03 11.58 3.47
C ILE A 32 -17.18 12.49 3.85
N ILE A 33 -18.22 11.89 4.43
CA ILE A 33 -19.33 12.59 5.08
C ILE A 33 -19.26 12.21 6.56
N PRO A 34 -18.67 13.05 7.42
CA PRO A 34 -18.48 12.72 8.82
C PRO A 34 -19.80 12.73 9.59
N ASN A 35 -19.93 11.82 10.56
CA ASN A 35 -21.08 11.76 11.46
C ASN A 35 -20.79 12.43 12.81
N HIS A 36 -19.52 12.42 13.25
CA HIS A 36 -19.10 12.81 14.59
C HIS A 36 -18.01 13.89 14.57
N ASN A 37 -16.99 13.77 13.71
CA ASN A 37 -15.93 14.77 13.59
C ASN A 37 -16.20 15.71 12.40
N PRO A 38 -16.80 16.90 12.61
CA PRO A 38 -17.15 17.81 11.52
C PRO A 38 -15.92 18.40 10.79
N GLN A 39 -14.71 18.21 11.31
CA GLN A 39 -13.45 18.68 10.72
C GLN A 39 -12.71 17.57 9.97
N LEU A 40 -13.29 16.37 9.87
CA LEU A 40 -12.81 15.30 9.01
C LEU A 40 -13.22 15.59 7.56
N THR A 41 -12.23 15.65 6.67
CA THR A 41 -12.42 16.01 5.25
C THR A 41 -11.64 15.09 4.31
N GLY A 42 -11.96 15.19 3.02
CA GLY A 42 -11.26 14.48 1.95
C GLY A 42 -12.00 13.23 1.47
N SER A 43 -11.25 12.23 1.00
CA SER A 43 -11.81 11.02 0.39
C SER A 43 -10.99 9.77 0.70
N TYR A 44 -11.63 8.60 0.62
CA TYR A 44 -10.99 7.30 0.82
C TYR A 44 -11.28 6.35 -0.35
N PRO A 45 -10.39 5.37 -0.59
CA PRO A 45 -10.54 4.46 -1.71
C PRO A 45 -11.53 3.33 -1.40
N SER A 46 -12.25 2.89 -2.42
CA SER A 46 -12.89 1.58 -2.47
C SER A 46 -12.50 0.86 -3.76
N ILE A 47 -12.38 -0.46 -3.73
CA ILE A 47 -12.05 -1.25 -4.92
C ILE A 47 -13.35 -1.72 -5.57
N LYS A 48 -13.46 -1.49 -6.89
CA LYS A 48 -14.62 -1.94 -7.66
C LYS A 48 -14.69 -3.47 -7.71
N GLY A 49 -15.89 -4.00 -7.43
CA GLY A 49 -16.19 -5.43 -7.51
C GLY A 49 -16.67 -5.99 -6.18
N SER A 50 -17.73 -6.81 -6.21
CA SER A 50 -18.35 -7.37 -5.00
C SER A 50 -17.40 -8.25 -4.19
N GLN A 51 -16.40 -8.84 -4.85
CA GLN A 51 -15.38 -9.66 -4.22
C GLN A 51 -14.45 -8.89 -3.26
N PHE A 52 -14.38 -7.56 -3.35
CA PHE A 52 -13.55 -6.74 -2.47
C PHE A 52 -14.32 -6.14 -1.29
N LYS A 53 -15.56 -6.58 -1.06
CA LYS A 53 -16.44 -6.04 -0.01
C LYS A 53 -15.79 -6.05 1.37
N GLU A 54 -15.09 -7.12 1.74
CA GLU A 54 -14.42 -7.21 3.05
C GLU A 54 -13.28 -6.19 3.19
N ILE A 55 -12.47 -6.02 2.16
CA ILE A 55 -11.39 -5.02 2.13
C ILE A 55 -11.97 -3.61 2.18
N ASN A 56 -13.00 -3.32 1.37
CA ASN A 56 -13.69 -2.03 1.37
C ASN A 56 -14.30 -1.72 2.75
N ASN A 57 -14.91 -2.70 3.40
CA ASN A 57 -15.44 -2.56 4.76
C ASN A 57 -14.32 -2.31 5.78
N SER A 58 -13.16 -2.97 5.64
CA SER A 58 -12.00 -2.77 6.50
C SER A 58 -11.44 -1.34 6.36
N ILE A 59 -11.33 -0.84 5.13
CA ILE A 59 -10.92 0.55 4.84
C ILE A 59 -11.91 1.52 5.48
N PHE A 60 -13.20 1.37 5.19
CA PHE A 60 -14.23 2.24 5.77
C PHE A 60 -14.22 2.23 7.30
N LYS A 61 -14.09 1.04 7.91
CA LYS A 61 -13.96 0.89 9.36
C LYS A 61 -12.70 1.57 9.88
N PHE A 62 -11.57 1.47 9.19
CA PHE A 62 -10.36 2.20 9.56
C PHE A 62 -10.61 3.70 9.60
N ILE A 63 -11.30 4.27 8.60
CA ILE A 63 -11.63 5.70 8.58
C ILE A 63 -12.53 6.08 9.76
N THR A 64 -13.70 5.46 9.87
CA THR A 64 -14.70 5.82 10.89
C THR A 64 -14.21 5.56 12.30
N THR A 65 -13.50 4.44 12.49
CA THR A 65 -12.96 4.07 13.79
C THR A 65 -11.74 4.91 14.16
N ASN A 66 -11.01 5.60 13.28
CA ASN A 66 -9.85 6.37 13.73
C ASN A 66 -10.06 7.88 13.69
N PHE A 67 -11.02 8.36 12.89
CA PHE A 67 -11.11 9.80 12.60
C PHE A 67 -12.52 10.38 12.73
N ASP A 68 -13.57 9.53 12.83
CA ASP A 68 -14.97 9.95 12.94
C ASP A 68 -15.62 9.35 14.20
N ARG A 69 -15.00 9.56 15.37
CA ARG A 69 -15.54 9.15 16.68
C ARG A 69 -16.14 10.35 17.42
N GLU A 70 -17.02 10.08 18.38
CA GLU A 70 -17.67 11.12 19.21
C GLU A 70 -16.68 12.02 19.96
N ASP A 71 -15.50 11.50 20.33
CA ASP A 71 -14.46 12.20 21.07
C ASP A 71 -13.32 12.75 20.18
N GLU A 72 -13.39 12.52 18.87
CA GLU A 72 -12.38 12.97 17.92
C GLU A 72 -12.73 14.36 17.40
N GLY A 73 -11.84 15.32 17.63
CA GLY A 73 -12.08 16.73 17.30
C GLY A 73 -10.90 17.40 16.61
N TYR A 74 -9.87 16.65 16.22
CA TYR A 74 -8.75 17.22 15.48
C TYR A 74 -9.11 17.34 13.98
N PRO A 75 -8.83 18.50 13.36
CA PRO A 75 -8.86 18.63 11.91
C PRO A 75 -8.03 17.52 11.28
N THR A 76 -8.69 16.72 10.44
CA THR A 76 -8.08 15.57 9.78
C THR A 76 -8.44 15.59 8.30
N GLU A 77 -7.43 15.59 7.45
CA GLU A 77 -7.59 15.48 6.00
C GLU A 77 -7.14 14.10 5.55
N ILE A 78 -7.99 13.40 4.79
CA ILE A 78 -7.69 12.08 4.25
C ILE A 78 -7.65 12.15 2.73
N SER A 79 -6.60 11.60 2.15
CA SER A 79 -6.47 11.38 0.72
C SER A 79 -5.95 9.98 0.44
N PHE A 80 -5.95 9.58 -0.83
CA PHE A 80 -5.40 8.30 -1.23
C PHE A 80 -4.73 8.40 -2.59
N GLU A 81 -3.75 7.52 -2.80
CA GLU A 81 -2.95 7.49 -4.03
C GLU A 81 -2.83 6.06 -4.54
N ASN A 82 -3.05 5.86 -5.84
CA ASN A 82 -2.69 4.62 -6.51
C ASN A 82 -1.19 4.59 -6.75
N LEU A 83 -0.48 3.67 -6.11
CA LEU A 83 0.98 3.60 -6.17
C LEU A 83 1.46 2.65 -7.27
N PHE A 84 0.79 1.52 -7.43
CA PHE A 84 1.15 0.53 -8.43
C PHE A 84 -0.04 -0.35 -8.79
N GLN A 85 -0.19 -0.66 -10.07
CA GLN A 85 -1.22 -1.59 -10.52
C GLN A 85 -0.75 -2.38 -11.75
N ASN A 86 -0.91 -3.70 -11.69
CA ASN A 86 -0.79 -4.59 -12.83
C ASN A 86 -1.93 -5.63 -12.80
N GLU A 87 -1.80 -6.73 -13.56
CA GLU A 87 -2.86 -7.75 -13.64
C GLU A 87 -2.99 -8.60 -12.36
N GLU A 88 -1.96 -8.61 -11.50
CA GLU A 88 -1.89 -9.45 -10.31
C GLU A 88 -1.96 -8.67 -9.00
N ILE A 89 -1.50 -7.42 -9.00
CA ILE A 89 -1.27 -6.60 -7.80
C ILE A 89 -1.90 -5.23 -7.97
N LEU A 90 -2.51 -4.75 -6.88
CA LEU A 90 -2.92 -3.36 -6.68
C LEU A 90 -2.32 -2.87 -5.36
N SER A 91 -1.49 -1.84 -5.41
CA SER A 91 -0.91 -1.17 -4.25
C SER A 91 -1.31 0.30 -4.22
N PHE A 92 -1.74 0.78 -3.06
CA PHE A 92 -2.19 2.14 -2.86
C PHE A 92 -1.92 2.59 -1.41
N SER A 93 -1.94 3.89 -1.18
CA SER A 93 -1.87 4.47 0.17
C SER A 93 -3.17 5.16 0.53
N ILE A 94 -3.44 5.20 1.83
CA ILE A 94 -4.30 6.19 2.47
C ILE A 94 -3.38 7.12 3.24
N ASN A 95 -3.34 8.38 2.84
CA ASN A 95 -2.54 9.42 3.46
C ASN A 95 -3.46 10.24 4.35
N TYR A 96 -3.04 10.50 5.59
CA TYR A 96 -3.84 11.31 6.51
C TYR A 96 -2.96 12.31 7.25
N ASN A 97 -3.39 13.57 7.21
CA ASN A 97 -2.82 14.67 7.97
C ASN A 97 -3.75 14.97 9.16
N ILE A 98 -3.20 15.03 10.37
CA ILE A 98 -3.93 15.38 11.57
C ILE A 98 -3.30 16.65 12.16
N SER A 99 -4.00 17.77 12.03
CA SER A 99 -3.55 19.05 12.53
C SER A 99 -4.01 19.23 13.98
N ASN A 100 -3.12 19.07 14.94
CA ASN A 100 -3.36 19.43 16.35
C ASN A 100 -2.44 20.58 16.80
N SER A 101 -1.87 20.53 18.01
CA SER A 101 -0.78 21.45 18.39
C SER A 101 0.48 21.30 17.51
N THR A 102 0.62 20.18 16.80
CA THR A 102 1.65 19.91 15.80
C THR A 102 1.05 19.16 14.61
N GLU A 103 1.54 19.43 13.41
CA GLU A 103 1.15 18.64 12.23
C GLU A 103 1.69 17.21 12.32
N ARG A 104 0.87 16.23 11.93
CA ARG A 104 1.21 14.81 11.93
C ARG A 104 0.76 14.18 10.62
N TYR A 105 1.68 13.53 9.91
CA TYR A 105 1.43 12.98 8.57
C TYR A 105 1.73 11.49 8.53
N PHE A 106 0.72 10.69 8.24
CA PHE A 106 0.87 9.25 8.21
C PHE A 106 0.40 8.68 6.88
N ASN A 107 1.03 7.57 6.50
CA ASN A 107 0.68 6.82 5.30
C ASN A 107 0.37 5.38 5.71
N LYS A 108 -0.85 4.93 5.44
CA LYS A 108 -1.22 3.53 5.56
C LYS A 108 -1.20 2.89 4.18
N TYR A 109 -0.30 1.96 3.96
CA TYR A 109 -0.17 1.25 2.68
C TYR A 109 -1.01 -0.02 2.63
N TYR A 110 -1.64 -0.25 1.49
CA TYR A 110 -2.34 -1.48 1.15
C TYR A 110 -1.69 -2.13 -0.07
N THR A 111 -1.51 -3.43 -0.03
CA THR A 111 -1.07 -4.24 -1.17
C THR A 111 -2.01 -5.42 -1.33
N LEU A 112 -2.68 -5.52 -2.46
CA LEU A 112 -3.69 -6.52 -2.73
C LEU A 112 -3.25 -7.45 -3.84
N SER A 113 -3.51 -8.75 -3.67
CA SER A 113 -3.51 -9.69 -4.77
C SER A 113 -4.87 -9.65 -5.45
N LEU A 114 -4.88 -9.31 -6.74
CA LEU A 114 -6.10 -9.24 -7.56
C LEU A 114 -6.62 -10.65 -7.92
N SER A 115 -5.73 -11.63 -8.04
CA SER A 115 -6.09 -13.03 -8.28
C SER A 115 -6.73 -13.68 -7.05
N ASN A 116 -6.12 -13.49 -5.87
CA ASN A 116 -6.59 -14.05 -4.61
C ASN A 116 -7.61 -13.16 -3.88
N LYS A 117 -7.84 -11.94 -4.38
CA LYS A 117 -8.83 -10.98 -3.87
C LYS A 117 -8.64 -10.65 -2.38
N LYS A 118 -7.39 -10.64 -1.92
CA LYS A 118 -7.02 -10.44 -0.51
C LYS A 118 -5.86 -9.47 -0.38
N GLU A 119 -5.77 -8.84 0.78
CA GLU A 119 -4.57 -8.11 1.21
C GLU A 119 -3.39 -9.10 1.38
N LEU A 120 -2.23 -8.70 0.87
CA LEU A 120 -0.99 -9.42 1.03
C LEU A 120 -0.31 -8.97 2.31
N ASN A 121 0.30 -9.91 3.02
CA ASN A 121 1.18 -9.61 4.15
C ASN A 121 2.63 -9.50 3.65
N LEU A 122 3.42 -8.57 4.22
CA LEU A 122 4.83 -8.38 3.82
C LEU A 122 5.62 -9.69 3.94
N SER A 123 5.42 -10.47 5.01
CA SER A 123 6.18 -11.71 5.22
C SER A 123 5.85 -12.77 4.16
N GLU A 124 4.57 -12.88 3.78
CA GLU A 124 4.12 -13.76 2.70
C GLU A 124 4.71 -13.32 1.36
N TYR A 125 4.68 -12.02 1.07
CA TYR A 125 5.21 -11.46 -0.17
C TYR A 125 6.73 -11.67 -0.29
N LEU A 126 7.48 -11.36 0.77
CA LEU A 126 8.94 -11.55 0.79
C LEU A 126 9.29 -13.04 0.62
N LYS A 127 8.54 -13.95 1.26
CA LYS A 127 8.75 -15.40 1.12
C LYS A 127 8.49 -15.86 -0.33
N ASP A 128 7.40 -15.42 -0.95
CA ASP A 128 7.08 -15.74 -2.35
C ASP A 128 8.19 -15.28 -3.31
N LYS A 129 8.65 -14.03 -3.13
CA LYS A 129 9.72 -13.44 -3.95
C LYS A 129 11.13 -13.90 -3.57
N LYS A 130 11.27 -14.81 -2.60
CA LYS A 130 12.56 -15.30 -2.07
C LYS A 130 13.47 -14.16 -1.60
N ILE A 131 12.87 -13.12 -1.03
CA ILE A 131 13.56 -11.97 -0.44
C ILE A 131 13.75 -12.22 1.05
N SER A 132 14.99 -12.07 1.52
CA SER A 132 15.31 -12.17 2.93
C SER A 132 14.74 -10.97 3.69
N GLN A 133 13.80 -11.22 4.60
CA GLN A 133 13.35 -10.21 5.57
C GLN A 133 14.52 -9.61 6.36
N TYR A 134 15.52 -10.43 6.70
CA TYR A 134 16.73 -9.97 7.37
C TYR A 134 17.51 -8.99 6.51
N ASP A 135 17.61 -9.21 5.18
CA ASP A 135 18.33 -8.31 4.27
C ASP A 135 17.66 -6.93 4.23
N VAL A 136 16.32 -6.89 4.14
CA VAL A 136 15.55 -5.64 4.15
C VAL A 136 15.80 -4.85 5.44
N LEU A 137 15.65 -5.51 6.60
CA LEU A 137 15.88 -4.87 7.90
C LEU A 137 17.33 -4.45 8.12
N LYS A 138 18.29 -5.26 7.67
CA LYS A 138 19.71 -4.93 7.76
C LYS A 138 20.01 -3.67 6.95
N LYS A 139 19.40 -3.52 5.77
CA LYS A 139 19.58 -2.34 4.92
C LYS A 139 18.93 -1.09 5.50
N ILE A 140 17.71 -1.18 6.04
CA ILE A 140 17.08 -0.07 6.79
C ILE A 140 18.00 0.37 7.93
N ASN A 141 18.43 -0.56 8.78
CA ASN A 141 19.26 -0.22 9.93
C ASN A 141 20.63 0.34 9.55
N SER A 142 21.20 -0.12 8.44
CA SER A 142 22.46 0.41 7.91
C SER A 142 22.29 1.82 7.32
N PHE A 143 21.13 2.13 6.75
CA PHE A 143 20.80 3.45 6.21
C PHE A 143 20.63 4.51 7.30
N ILE A 144 19.98 4.16 8.42
CA ILE A 144 19.76 5.09 9.53
C ILE A 144 21.00 5.27 10.42
N LEU A 145 21.92 4.29 10.44
CA LEU A 145 23.06 4.27 11.34
C LEU A 145 23.92 5.55 11.31
N PRO A 146 24.25 6.14 10.13
CA PRO A 146 24.97 7.41 10.08
C PRO A 146 24.25 8.54 10.83
N CYS A 147 22.92 8.59 10.78
CA CYS A 147 22.13 9.64 11.44
C CYS A 147 22.12 9.53 12.97
N LEU A 148 22.46 8.36 13.50
CA LEU A 148 22.61 8.12 14.94
C LEU A 148 24.01 8.50 15.48
N SER A 149 24.93 8.87 14.59
CA SER A 149 26.30 9.21 14.96
C SER A 149 26.40 10.59 15.59
N VAL A 150 27.23 10.71 16.63
CA VAL A 150 27.65 12.01 17.20
C VAL A 150 28.71 12.73 16.35
N LYS A 151 29.37 12.02 15.42
CA LYS A 151 30.41 12.61 14.55
C LYS A 151 29.79 13.34 13.36
N LYS A 152 30.26 14.56 13.10
CA LYS A 152 29.87 15.42 11.98
C LYS A 152 30.95 15.42 10.88
N PRO A 153 30.60 15.70 9.61
CA PRO A 153 29.26 16.03 9.09
C PRO A 153 28.36 14.78 8.95
N LEU A 154 27.04 14.97 9.13
CA LEU A 154 26.05 13.94 8.83
C LEU A 154 25.65 14.02 7.34
N PRO A 155 25.19 12.92 6.73
CA PRO A 155 24.52 12.98 5.44
C PRO A 155 23.30 13.91 5.45
N ASP A 156 23.04 14.61 4.35
CA ASP A 156 21.96 15.60 4.25
C ASP A 156 20.58 14.99 4.51
N TYR A 157 20.35 13.75 4.05
CA TYR A 157 19.08 13.04 4.28
C TYR A 157 18.78 12.82 5.76
N CYS A 158 19.77 12.93 6.65
CA CYS A 158 19.53 12.85 8.08
C CYS A 158 18.71 14.05 8.57
N ALA A 159 18.65 15.18 7.86
CA ALA A 159 17.80 16.31 8.25
C ALA A 159 16.31 16.11 7.91
N ASP A 160 15.94 15.01 7.22
CA ASP A 160 14.55 14.70 6.90
C ASP A 160 13.70 14.55 8.18
N MET A 161 12.56 15.24 8.22
CA MET A 161 11.72 15.30 9.43
C MET A 161 11.10 13.95 9.79
N THR A 162 10.73 13.15 8.79
CA THR A 162 10.14 11.83 9.03
C THR A 162 11.19 10.91 9.65
N LEU A 163 12.40 10.92 9.07
CA LEU A 163 13.53 10.15 9.57
C LEU A 163 13.97 10.61 10.96
N GLN A 164 14.03 11.92 11.21
CA GLN A 164 14.32 12.47 12.55
C GLN A 164 13.31 11.96 13.57
N SER A 165 12.02 12.01 13.23
CA SER A 165 10.98 11.49 14.11
C SER A 165 11.11 9.99 14.37
N LEU A 166 11.50 9.20 13.36
CA LEU A 166 11.78 7.77 13.57
C LEU A 166 12.95 7.57 14.53
N ILE A 167 14.10 8.22 14.31
CA ILE A 167 15.31 7.96 15.08
C ILE A 167 15.23 8.47 16.53
N GLU A 168 14.46 9.54 16.79
CA GLU A 168 14.14 10.01 18.14
C GLU A 168 13.40 8.93 18.96
N ASN A 169 12.52 8.17 18.29
CA ASN A 169 11.72 7.12 18.93
C ASN A 169 12.39 5.74 18.89
N LYS A 170 13.21 5.47 17.88
CA LYS A 170 13.77 4.14 17.58
C LYS A 170 15.21 4.25 17.09
N LYS A 171 16.16 3.88 17.96
CA LYS A 171 17.60 3.77 17.59
C LYS A 171 17.89 2.57 16.68
N ARG A 172 16.93 1.66 16.51
CA ARG A 172 17.00 0.50 15.61
C ARG A 172 15.59 0.11 15.21
N VAL A 173 15.41 -0.30 13.97
CA VAL A 173 14.16 -0.81 13.42
C VAL A 173 14.15 -2.34 13.50
N ALA A 174 13.11 -2.89 14.14
CA ALA A 174 12.75 -4.30 14.12
C ALA A 174 11.64 -4.57 13.10
N TYR A 175 11.39 -5.84 12.78
CA TYR A 175 10.31 -6.20 11.85
C TYR A 175 8.92 -5.80 12.35
N SER A 176 8.70 -5.92 13.65
CA SER A 176 7.44 -5.55 14.31
C SER A 176 7.15 -4.05 14.27
N ASP A 177 8.14 -3.22 13.93
CA ASP A 177 7.96 -1.77 13.77
C ASP A 177 7.39 -1.40 12.40
N ILE A 178 7.39 -2.33 11.43
CA ILE A 178 6.84 -2.08 10.10
C ILE A 178 5.31 -2.02 10.22
N SER A 179 4.74 -0.84 9.94
CA SER A 179 3.30 -0.60 10.04
C SER A 179 2.55 -1.06 8.79
N SER A 180 3.18 -0.90 7.62
CA SER A 180 2.58 -1.28 6.33
C SER A 180 3.64 -1.36 5.23
N PHE A 181 3.29 -1.93 4.07
CA PHE A 181 4.17 -2.01 2.91
C PHE A 181 3.40 -1.84 1.60
N PHE A 182 4.11 -1.42 0.56
CA PHE A 182 3.58 -1.33 -0.79
C PHE A 182 4.55 -1.85 -1.84
N ILE A 183 4.03 -2.18 -3.01
CA ILE A 183 4.83 -2.38 -4.22
C ILE A 183 4.83 -1.05 -4.96
N LYS A 184 6.02 -0.52 -5.25
CA LYS A 184 6.18 0.72 -6.04
C LYS A 184 6.28 0.39 -7.52
N ASP A 185 7.05 -0.67 -7.81
CA ASP A 185 7.13 -1.29 -9.12
C ASP A 185 7.61 -2.74 -8.98
N ASN A 186 7.84 -3.43 -10.10
CA ASN A 186 8.28 -4.84 -10.12
C ASN A 186 9.64 -5.10 -9.45
N SER A 187 10.44 -4.07 -9.16
CA SER A 187 11.76 -4.16 -8.54
C SER A 187 11.84 -3.47 -7.18
N ASP A 188 10.85 -2.68 -6.78
CA ASP A 188 10.90 -1.85 -5.58
C ASP A 188 9.74 -2.12 -4.61
N ILE A 189 10.08 -2.35 -3.35
CA ILE A 189 9.15 -2.52 -2.23
C ILE A 189 9.28 -1.34 -1.30
N GLY A 190 8.19 -0.64 -1.05
CA GLY A 190 8.10 0.39 -0.02
C GLY A 190 7.73 -0.21 1.34
N VAL A 191 8.39 0.25 2.40
CA VAL A 191 8.15 -0.16 3.78
C VAL A 191 7.90 1.10 4.62
N GLY A 192 6.70 1.21 5.18
CA GLY A 192 6.30 2.27 6.10
C GLY A 192 6.56 1.87 7.55
N ILE A 193 7.12 2.81 8.32
CA ILE A 193 7.34 2.68 9.76
C ILE A 193 6.76 3.92 10.43
N ASP A 194 5.76 3.71 11.28
CA ASP A 194 5.13 4.80 12.01
C ASP A 194 5.97 5.20 13.23
N SER A 195 6.18 6.50 13.38
CA SER A 195 6.63 7.14 14.61
C SER A 195 5.45 7.80 15.33
N ASN A 196 5.72 8.63 16.33
CA ASN A 196 4.66 9.37 17.03
C ASN A 196 3.98 10.45 16.15
N LYS A 197 4.65 10.92 15.10
CA LYS A 197 4.19 12.06 14.28
C LYS A 197 4.16 11.78 12.78
N PHE A 198 5.01 10.87 12.30
CA PHE A 198 5.18 10.66 10.87
C PHE A 198 5.30 9.18 10.53
N THR A 199 4.87 8.80 9.32
CA THR A 199 5.31 7.54 8.71
C THR A 199 6.59 7.78 7.93
N THR A 200 7.70 7.16 8.36
CA THR A 200 8.94 7.13 7.57
C THR A 200 8.85 6.01 6.55
N THR A 201 9.11 6.32 5.28
CA THR A 201 8.98 5.34 4.19
C THR A 201 10.33 5.06 3.54
N PHE A 202 10.70 3.78 3.50
CA PHE A 202 11.91 3.32 2.83
C PHE A 202 11.55 2.54 1.56
N ILE A 203 12.25 2.81 0.46
CA ILE A 203 12.14 2.00 -0.76
C ILE A 203 13.32 1.05 -0.83
N TYR A 204 13.05 -0.25 -0.79
CA TYR A 204 14.02 -1.32 -0.96
C TYR A 204 13.96 -1.87 -2.38
N ASN A 205 15.07 -1.75 -3.11
CA ASN A 205 15.20 -2.34 -4.43
C ASN A 205 15.64 -3.80 -4.34
N ILE A 206 14.80 -4.70 -4.84
CA ILE A 206 14.94 -6.16 -4.75
C ILE A 206 16.23 -6.64 -5.43
N LYS A 207 16.58 -6.05 -6.58
CA LYS A 207 17.71 -6.50 -7.41
C LYS A 207 19.05 -6.02 -6.87
N SER A 208 19.18 -4.72 -6.64
CA SER A 208 20.41 -4.09 -6.16
C SER A 208 20.62 -4.26 -4.65
N LYS A 209 19.56 -4.63 -3.91
CA LYS A 209 19.54 -4.68 -2.45
C LYS A 209 19.91 -3.34 -1.81
N ASN A 210 19.60 -2.24 -2.49
CA ASN A 210 19.80 -0.89 -1.98
C ASN A 210 18.52 -0.35 -1.37
N ILE A 211 18.67 0.65 -0.50
CA ILE A 211 17.55 1.31 0.15
C ILE A 211 17.72 2.82 0.04
N VAL A 212 16.60 3.51 -0.17
CA VAL A 212 16.51 4.97 -0.16
C VAL A 212 15.34 5.40 0.70
N LEU A 213 15.39 6.64 1.19
CA LEU A 213 14.24 7.30 1.78
C LEU A 213 13.31 7.77 0.65
N ASN A 214 12.00 7.53 0.79
CA ASN A 214 11.00 7.96 -0.20
C ASN A 214 10.60 9.42 -0.01
#